data_AF-V9LJC4-F1
#
_entry.id   AF-V9LJC4-F1
#
_cell.length_a   1.000
_cell.length_b   1.000
_cell.length_c   1.000
_cell.angle_alpha   90.00
_cell.angle_beta   90.00
_cell.angle_gamma   90.00
#
_symmetry.space_group_name_H-M   'P 1'
#
loop_
_entity.id
_entity.type
_entity.pdbx_description
1 polymer ?
#
loop_
_entity_poly.entity_id
_entity_poly.type
_entity_poly.pdbx_seq_one_letter_code
_entity_poly.pdbx_strand_id
1 'polypeptide(L)'
;MEAVFIRAAAAPCVDFKGFTLVLVRPEAARGSGAPAVSVGNVGQLAVDLIVSTLALPAVGYIHTDCLVPVAGNNPYTTTAENSADLCTSSQVYASADQKLAVLQIRSPIVQGKACSFRHKLISWIKESGFSKVVLLSSSHAYQRIDK
;
A
#
# COMPACT_ATOMS: atom_id res chain seq x y z
N MET A 1 4.25 -14.31 14.10
CA MET A 1 3.06 -14.01 13.28
C MET A 1 3.52 -13.48 11.93
N GLU A 2 3.25 -14.20 10.85
CA GLU A 2 3.53 -13.78 9.47
C GLU A 2 2.67 -12.56 9.09
N ALA A 3 2.97 -11.87 7.99
CA ALA A 3 2.03 -10.87 7.48
C ALA A 3 0.88 -11.62 6.82
N VAL A 4 -0.32 -11.48 7.37
CA VAL A 4 -1.49 -12.15 6.85
C VAL A 4 -2.21 -11.18 5.93
N PHE A 5 -2.33 -11.53 4.66
CA PHE A 5 -3.26 -10.84 3.78
C PHE A 5 -4.68 -11.25 4.18
N ILE A 6 -5.44 -10.30 4.70
CA ILE A 6 -6.83 -10.50 5.09
C ILE A 6 -7.70 -9.90 4.01
N ARG A 7 -8.48 -10.77 3.37
CA ARG A 7 -9.42 -10.38 2.31
C ARG A 7 -10.58 -9.59 2.90
N ALA A 8 -11.03 -8.55 2.20
CA ALA A 8 -12.25 -7.85 2.56
C ALA A 8 -13.47 -8.74 2.25
N ALA A 9 -14.43 -8.81 3.17
CA ALA A 9 -15.57 -9.73 3.07
C ALA A 9 -16.45 -9.51 1.82
N ALA A 10 -16.46 -8.30 1.27
CA ALA A 10 -17.21 -7.93 0.08
C ALA A 10 -16.41 -7.98 -1.24
N ALA A 11 -15.11 -8.31 -1.20
CA ALA A 11 -14.25 -8.24 -2.38
C ALA A 11 -14.39 -9.46 -3.30
N PRO A 12 -14.35 -9.28 -4.64
CA PRO A 12 -14.32 -10.39 -5.61
C PRO A 12 -13.11 -11.30 -5.41
N CYS A 13 -13.19 -12.55 -5.88
CA CYS A 13 -12.07 -13.49 -5.80
C CYS A 13 -11.01 -13.10 -6.83
N VAL A 14 -10.02 -12.32 -6.40
CA VAL A 14 -8.96 -11.86 -7.28
C VAL A 14 -7.74 -12.76 -7.11
N ASP A 15 -7.43 -13.54 -8.14
CA ASP A 15 -6.13 -14.17 -8.28
C ASP A 15 -5.11 -13.13 -8.73
N PHE A 16 -4.04 -12.93 -7.96
CA PHE A 16 -2.98 -11.97 -8.29
C PHE A 16 -2.01 -12.46 -9.38
N LYS A 17 -2.22 -13.67 -9.93
CA LYS A 17 -1.38 -14.23 -10.98
C LYS A 17 -1.42 -13.36 -12.24
N GLY A 18 -0.25 -12.90 -12.66
CA GLY A 18 -0.13 -12.04 -13.85
C GLY A 18 -0.39 -10.55 -13.59
N PHE A 19 -0.66 -10.15 -12.34
CA PHE A 19 -0.88 -8.75 -11.99
C PHE A 19 0.46 -8.01 -11.86
N THR A 20 0.42 -6.69 -12.08
CA THR A 20 1.48 -5.78 -11.68
C THR A 20 1.16 -5.21 -10.31
N LEU A 21 2.05 -5.40 -9.33
CA LEU A 21 1.94 -4.79 -8.01
C LEU A 21 2.67 -3.44 -7.99
N VAL A 22 1.97 -2.38 -7.60
CA VAL A 22 2.54 -1.07 -7.29
C VAL A 22 2.54 -0.90 -5.78
N LEU A 23 3.69 -0.59 -5.20
CA LEU A 23 3.81 -0.32 -3.77
C LEU A 23 4.70 0.90 -3.52
N VAL A 24 4.40 1.62 -2.45
CA VAL A 24 5.29 2.69 -1.97
C VAL A 24 6.34 2.10 -1.06
N ARG A 25 7.57 2.61 -1.14
CA ARG A 25 8.62 2.26 -0.18
C ARG A 25 8.14 2.60 1.23
N PRO A 26 8.07 1.63 2.15
CA PRO A 26 7.71 1.93 3.52
C PRO A 26 8.94 2.49 4.24
N GLU A 27 8.85 3.71 4.75
CA GLU A 27 9.94 4.33 5.51
C GLU A 27 9.83 3.97 7.00
N ALA A 28 10.98 3.68 7.62
CA ALA A 28 11.04 3.45 9.06
C ALA A 28 10.97 4.81 9.77
N ALA A 29 10.17 4.93 10.83
CA ALA A 29 10.10 6.14 11.64
C ALA A 29 11.50 6.46 12.22
N ARG A 30 12.22 7.40 11.61
CA ARG A 30 13.53 7.89 12.07
C ARG A 30 13.33 9.15 12.89
N GLY A 31 12.96 9.05 14.16
CA GLY A 31 13.14 10.07 15.22
C GLY A 31 12.50 11.46 15.05
N SER A 32 12.21 11.94 13.84
CA SER A 32 11.44 13.13 13.54
C SER A 32 10.01 12.69 13.22
N GLY A 33 9.03 13.29 13.90
CA GLY A 33 7.62 12.86 13.92
C GLY A 33 6.84 12.97 12.60
N ALA A 34 7.48 12.87 11.45
CA ALA A 34 6.80 12.76 10.17
C ALA A 34 6.77 11.29 9.72
N PRO A 35 5.58 10.67 9.55
CA PRO A 35 5.45 9.38 8.87
C PRO A 35 5.67 9.60 7.37
N ALA A 36 6.87 10.03 6.99
CA ALA A 36 7.23 10.28 5.61
C ALA A 36 7.55 8.93 4.97
N VAL A 37 6.52 8.26 4.44
CA VAL A 37 6.69 7.04 3.62
C VAL A 37 7.47 7.37 2.32
N SER A 38 7.60 8.65 1.96
CA SER A 38 8.58 9.13 1.00
C SER A 38 8.85 10.64 1.22
N VAL A 39 9.93 11.19 0.64
CA VAL A 39 10.16 12.65 0.56
C VAL A 39 8.92 13.33 -0.03
N GLY A 40 8.33 14.26 0.71
CA GLY A 40 7.13 15.02 0.32
C GLY A 40 5.86 14.19 0.14
N ASN A 41 5.81 12.95 0.67
CA ASN A 41 4.71 12.00 0.49
C ASN A 41 4.35 11.70 -0.98
N VAL A 42 5.26 12.00 -1.92
CA VAL A 42 5.02 11.86 -3.37
C VAL A 42 4.60 10.44 -3.73
N GLY A 43 5.24 9.42 -3.16
CA GLY A 43 4.90 8.03 -3.44
C GLY A 43 3.50 7.66 -2.95
N GLN A 44 3.12 8.12 -1.75
CA GLN A 44 1.76 7.92 -1.22
C GLN A 44 0.71 8.63 -2.06
N LEU A 45 0.94 9.90 -2.40
CA LEU A 45 0.02 10.69 -3.21
C LEU A 45 -0.12 10.14 -4.64
N ALA A 46 0.96 9.61 -5.20
CA ALA A 46 0.92 8.94 -6.50
C ALA A 46 0.03 7.70 -6.46
N VAL A 47 0.14 6.89 -5.40
CA VAL A 47 -0.78 5.75 -5.19
C VAL A 47 -2.21 6.22 -4.97
N ASP A 48 -2.42 7.23 -4.14
CA ASP A 48 -3.76 7.78 -3.89
C ASP A 48 -4.41 8.24 -5.22
N LEU A 49 -3.64 8.90 -6.09
CA LEU A 49 -4.10 9.31 -7.41
C LEU A 49 -4.41 8.12 -8.32
N ILE A 50 -3.57 7.07 -8.35
CA ILE A 50 -3.82 5.86 -9.14
C ILE A 50 -5.13 5.18 -8.70
N VAL A 51 -5.30 4.99 -7.39
CA VAL A 51 -6.49 4.35 -6.81
C VAL A 51 -7.74 5.17 -7.13
N SER A 52 -7.68 6.49 -6.94
CA SER A 52 -8.80 7.39 -7.21
C SER A 52 -9.14 7.51 -8.69
N THR A 53 -8.15 7.55 -9.58
CA THR A 53 -8.35 7.73 -11.03
C THR A 53 -8.90 6.47 -11.67
N LEU A 54 -8.40 5.30 -11.25
CA LEU A 54 -8.83 4.01 -11.77
C LEU A 54 -10.01 3.41 -11.00
N ALA A 55 -10.51 4.11 -9.97
CA ALA A 55 -11.58 3.66 -9.07
C ALA A 55 -11.37 2.20 -8.61
N LEU A 56 -10.14 1.88 -8.17
CA LEU A 56 -9.80 0.50 -7.82
C LEU A 56 -10.56 0.06 -6.56
N PRO A 57 -11.25 -1.09 -6.58
CA PRO A 57 -11.92 -1.60 -5.40
C PRO A 57 -10.90 -2.10 -4.37
N ALA A 58 -11.21 -1.91 -3.09
CA ALA A 58 -10.43 -2.47 -2.00
C ALA A 58 -10.65 -3.99 -1.94
N VAL A 59 -9.58 -4.77 -2.12
CA VAL A 59 -9.66 -6.24 -2.11
C VAL A 59 -9.29 -6.86 -0.77
N GLY A 60 -8.59 -6.10 0.08
CA GLY A 60 -8.20 -6.55 1.41
C GLY A 60 -7.19 -5.63 2.06
N TYR A 61 -6.59 -6.11 3.14
CA TYR A 61 -5.58 -5.39 3.89
C TYR A 61 -4.48 -6.35 4.36
N ILE A 62 -3.27 -5.82 4.53
CA ILE A 62 -2.15 -6.59 5.10
C ILE A 62 -2.16 -6.37 6.61
N HIS A 63 -2.34 -7.44 7.38
CA HIS A 63 -2.22 -7.38 8.83
C HIS A 63 -0.82 -7.80 9.27
N THR A 64 -0.16 -6.93 10.03
CA THR A 64 1.18 -7.20 10.57
C THR A 64 1.41 -6.40 11.85
N ASP A 65 2.20 -6.97 12.76
CA ASP A 65 2.64 -6.34 14.00
C ASP A 65 3.77 -5.30 13.80
N CYS A 66 4.18 -5.10 12.54
CA CYS A 66 5.25 -4.18 12.16
C CYS A 66 4.74 -2.78 11.79
N LEU A 67 3.44 -2.59 11.62
CA LEU A 67 2.82 -1.30 11.32
C LEU A 67 2.10 -0.79 12.57
N VAL A 68 2.09 0.53 12.76
CA VAL A 68 1.27 1.13 13.82
C VAL A 68 -0.21 0.91 13.46
N PRO A 69 -1.04 0.39 14.38
CA PRO A 69 -2.46 0.18 14.12
C PRO A 69 -3.16 1.52 13.95
N VAL A 70 -3.79 1.71 12.79
CA VAL A 70 -4.57 2.89 12.43
C VAL A 70 -5.87 2.40 11.81
N ALA A 71 -6.99 3.00 12.23
CA ALA A 71 -8.29 2.82 11.62
C ALA A 71 -8.89 4.20 11.36
N GLY A 72 -9.51 4.38 10.20
CA GLY A 72 -10.13 5.64 9.82
C GLY A 72 -11.18 5.44 8.73
N ASN A 73 -11.78 6.54 8.29
CA ASN A 73 -12.73 6.52 7.18
C ASN A 73 -12.05 6.19 5.85
N ASN A 74 -12.79 5.61 4.91
CA ASN A 74 -12.36 5.38 3.54
C ASN A 74 -12.02 6.71 2.84
N PRO A 75 -10.75 6.94 2.47
CA PRO A 75 -10.32 8.18 1.81
C PRO A 75 -10.81 8.30 0.37
N TYR A 76 -11.31 7.21 -0.23
CA TYR A 76 -11.77 7.15 -1.63
C TYR A 76 -13.30 7.04 -1.75
N THR A 77 -14.03 7.53 -0.75
CA THR A 77 -15.51 7.48 -0.75
C THR A 77 -16.06 8.23 -1.96
N THR A 78 -16.45 7.48 -2.99
CA THR A 78 -17.10 8.01 -4.21
C THR A 78 -18.60 7.70 -4.27
N THR A 79 -19.07 6.75 -3.46
CA THR A 79 -20.47 6.32 -3.38
C THR A 79 -20.90 6.14 -1.93
N ALA A 80 -22.20 6.27 -1.64
CA ALA A 80 -22.76 6.12 -0.29
C ALA A 80 -22.53 4.71 0.30
N GLU A 81 -22.34 3.70 -0.55
CA GLU A 81 -22.09 2.31 -0.16
C GLU A 81 -20.64 2.09 0.33
N ASN A 82 -19.66 2.81 -0.23
CA ASN A 82 -18.25 2.76 0.18
C ASN A 82 -17.93 3.65 1.39
N SER A 83 -18.90 4.48 1.84
CA SER A 83 -18.73 5.40 2.98
C SER A 83 -18.70 4.69 4.34
N ALA A 84 -19.10 3.41 4.39
CA ALA A 84 -19.06 2.60 5.62
C ALA A 84 -17.77 1.79 5.75
N ASP A 85 -16.92 1.79 4.72
CA ASP A 85 -15.69 1.00 4.72
C ASP A 85 -14.61 1.66 5.58
N LEU A 86 -13.97 0.85 6.43
CA LEU A 86 -12.85 1.29 7.24
C LEU A 86 -11.55 1.19 6.46
N CYS A 87 -10.79 2.29 6.45
CA CYS A 87 -9.40 2.30 6.02
C CYS A 87 -8.51 1.86 7.18
N THR A 88 -7.58 0.94 6.92
CA THR A 88 -6.63 0.42 7.91
C THR A 88 -5.19 0.87 7.60
N SER A 89 -4.24 0.47 8.45
CA SER A 89 -2.81 0.80 8.31
C SER A 89 -2.22 0.50 6.92
N SER A 90 -2.64 -0.60 6.30
CA SER A 90 -2.21 -1.00 4.96
C SER A 90 -3.29 -1.73 4.21
N GLN A 91 -3.68 -1.19 3.05
CA GLN A 91 -4.81 -1.65 2.27
C GLN A 91 -4.36 -2.01 0.85
N VAL A 92 -4.96 -3.06 0.30
CA VAL A 92 -4.66 -3.56 -1.04
C VAL A 92 -5.88 -3.28 -1.91
N TYR A 93 -5.63 -2.61 -3.01
CA TYR A 93 -6.59 -2.30 -4.04
C TYR A 93 -6.22 -3.08 -5.29
N ALA A 94 -7.18 -3.66 -6.00
CA ALA A 94 -6.88 -4.35 -7.24
C ALA A 94 -8.05 -4.35 -8.20
N SER A 95 -7.76 -4.29 -9.49
CA SER A 95 -8.76 -4.45 -10.56
C SER A 95 -8.33 -5.57 -11.51
N ALA A 96 -9.25 -6.50 -11.76
CA ALA A 96 -9.03 -7.60 -12.69
C ALA A 96 -8.94 -7.12 -14.14
N ASP A 97 -9.68 -6.07 -14.49
CA ASP A 97 -9.69 -5.51 -15.85
C ASP A 97 -8.32 -4.96 -16.25
N GLN A 98 -7.64 -4.29 -15.31
CA GLN A 98 -6.33 -3.69 -15.56
C GLN A 98 -5.15 -4.58 -15.16
N LYS A 99 -5.41 -5.74 -14.52
CA LYS A 99 -4.39 -6.61 -13.92
C LYS A 99 -3.40 -5.82 -13.06
N LEU A 100 -3.92 -4.86 -12.30
CA LEU A 100 -3.16 -3.94 -11.47
C LEU A 100 -3.56 -4.14 -10.01
N ALA A 101 -2.56 -4.33 -9.16
CA ALA A 101 -2.70 -4.34 -7.72
C ALA A 101 -1.88 -3.20 -7.14
N VAL A 102 -2.41 -2.55 -6.12
CA VAL A 102 -1.82 -1.38 -5.49
C VAL A 102 -1.85 -1.58 -3.98
N LEU A 103 -0.68 -1.59 -3.36
CA LEU A 103 -0.53 -1.67 -1.92
C LEU A 103 -0.31 -0.26 -1.37
N GLN A 104 -1.31 0.24 -0.65
CA GLN A 104 -1.24 1.53 0.01
C GLN A 104 -0.91 1.34 1.49
N ILE A 105 0.16 2.00 1.95
CA ILE A 105 0.60 1.98 3.35
C ILE A 105 0.45 3.40 3.90
N ARG A 106 -0.45 3.58 4.86
CA ARG A 106 -0.79 4.89 5.46
C ARG A 106 -0.15 5.08 6.83
N SER A 107 0.34 4.01 7.43
CA SER A 107 0.94 3.98 8.76
C SER A 107 2.46 3.80 8.70
N PRO A 108 3.23 4.44 9.60
CA PRO A 108 4.66 4.20 9.69
C PRO A 108 4.97 2.79 10.20
N ILE A 109 6.15 2.28 9.83
CA ILE A 109 6.68 1.04 10.42
C ILE A 109 7.15 1.32 11.85
N VAL A 110 6.76 0.45 12.78
CA VAL A 110 7.27 0.40 14.16
C VAL A 110 8.79 0.32 14.16
N GLN A 111 9.43 1.15 14.99
CA GLN A 111 10.89 1.21 15.10
C GLN A 111 11.50 -0.18 15.38
N GLY A 112 12.57 -0.52 14.67
CA GLY A 112 13.25 -1.82 14.79
C GLY A 112 12.60 -2.97 14.01
N LYS A 113 11.37 -2.83 13.51
CA LYS A 113 10.66 -3.90 12.77
C LYS A 113 10.74 -3.79 11.24
N ALA A 114 11.49 -2.84 10.69
CA ALA A 114 11.58 -2.62 9.24
C ALA A 114 12.15 -3.82 8.46
N CYS A 115 13.14 -4.52 9.01
CA CYS A 115 13.66 -5.76 8.40
C CYS A 115 12.61 -6.87 8.39
N SER A 116 11.86 -7.03 9.49
CA SER A 116 10.80 -8.03 9.59
C SER A 116 9.65 -7.72 8.63
N PHE A 117 9.24 -6.45 8.53
CA PHE A 117 8.22 -6.03 7.58
C PHE A 117 8.61 -6.35 6.14
N ARG A 118 9.85 -6.04 5.74
CA ARG A 118 10.36 -6.34 4.40
C ARG A 118 10.34 -7.82 4.08
N HIS A 119 10.82 -8.68 5.00
CA HIS A 119 10.79 -10.13 4.79
C HIS A 119 9.38 -10.65 4.59
N LYS A 120 8.45 -10.23 5.46
CA LYS A 120 7.04 -10.64 5.36
C LYS A 120 6.38 -10.16 4.07
N LEU A 121 6.65 -8.91 3.68
CA LEU A 121 6.13 -8.33 2.44
C LEU A 121 6.65 -9.09 1.22
N ILE A 122 7.94 -9.40 1.17
CA ILE A 122 8.55 -10.17 0.08
C ILE A 122 7.97 -11.59 0.03
N SER A 123 7.75 -12.24 1.18
CA SER A 123 7.10 -13.56 1.23
C SER A 123 5.72 -13.52 0.59
N TRP A 124 4.89 -12.56 1.01
CA TRP A 124 3.55 -12.36 0.46
C TRP A 124 3.56 -12.08 -1.06
N ILE A 125 4.48 -11.24 -1.54
CA ILE A 125 4.62 -10.94 -2.98
C ILE A 125 4.96 -12.22 -3.76
N LYS A 126 5.88 -13.04 -3.24
CA LYS A 126 6.27 -14.30 -3.88
C LYS A 126 5.13 -15.32 -3.90
N GLU A 127 4.42 -15.46 -2.80
CA GLU A 127 3.26 -16.35 -2.66
C GLU A 127 2.10 -15.93 -3.58
N SER A 128 1.91 -14.63 -3.76
CA SER A 128 0.83 -14.07 -4.60
C SER A 128 1.05 -14.25 -6.10
N GLY A 129 2.29 -14.48 -6.56
CA GLY A 129 2.58 -14.77 -7.97
C GLY A 129 2.43 -13.58 -8.93
N PHE A 130 2.73 -12.36 -8.46
CA PHE A 130 2.72 -11.15 -9.29
C PHE A 130 3.72 -11.28 -10.46
N SER A 131 3.34 -10.77 -11.65
CA SER A 131 4.22 -10.77 -12.82
C SER A 131 5.30 -9.70 -12.72
N LYS A 132 4.95 -8.53 -12.18
CA LYS A 132 5.84 -7.39 -12.03
C LYS A 132 5.58 -6.69 -10.70
N VAL A 133 6.64 -6.13 -10.13
CA VAL A 133 6.58 -5.37 -8.88
C VAL A 133 7.25 -4.02 -9.12
N VAL A 134 6.52 -2.93 -8.92
CA VAL A 134 6.97 -1.56 -9.11
C VAL A 134 7.00 -0.87 -7.76
N LEU A 135 8.19 -0.43 -7.36
CA LEU A 135 8.40 0.31 -6.13
C LEU A 135 8.43 1.81 -6.43
N LEU A 136 7.49 2.56 -5.86
CA LEU A 136 7.47 4.00 -5.92
C LEU A 136 8.36 4.59 -4.82
N SER A 137 9.35 5.37 -5.24
CA SER A 137 10.26 6.11 -4.38
C SER A 137 10.39 7.55 -4.90
N SER A 138 10.67 8.47 -4.00
CA SER A 138 10.90 9.88 -4.32
C SER A 138 12.37 10.24 -4.06
N SER A 139 12.84 11.31 -4.69
CA SER A 139 14.13 11.93 -4.38
C SER A 139 13.97 13.45 -4.17
N HIS A 140 14.97 14.07 -3.56
CA HIS A 140 14.98 15.52 -3.36
C HIS A 140 15.23 16.26 -4.67
N ALA A 141 14.51 17.37 -4.87
CA ALA A 141 14.60 18.17 -6.10
C ALA A 141 16.01 18.72 -6.37
N TYR A 142 16.83 18.98 -5.34
CA TYR A 142 18.21 19.46 -5.54
C TYR A 142 19.15 18.41 -6.13
N GLN A 143 18.73 17.15 -6.21
CA GLN A 143 19.46 16.08 -6.91
C GLN A 143 19.09 15.98 -8.39
N ARG A 144 18.22 16.88 -8.90
CA ARG A 144 17.98 17.01 -10.34
C ARG A 144 19.27 17.44 -11.04
N ILE A 145 19.54 16.78 -12.15
CA ILE A 145 20.70 17.01 -13.01
C ILE A 145 20.29 17.55 -14.38
N ASP A 146 18.99 17.76 -14.60
CA ASP A 146 18.50 18.50 -15.75
C ASP A 146 18.75 20.00 -15.55
N LYS A 147 19.43 20.59 -16.55
CA LYS A 147 19.63 22.03 -16.70
C LYS A 147 18.38 22.69 -17.26
#